data_AF-A0A5P8VZL6-F1
#
_entry.id   AF-A0A5P8VZL6-F1
#
_cell.length_a   1.000
_cell.length_b   1.000
_cell.length_c   1.000
_cell.angle_alpha   90.00
_cell.angle_beta   90.00
_cell.angle_gamma   90.00
#
_symmetry.space_group_name_H-M   'P 1'
#
loop_
_entity.id
_entity.type
_entity.pdbx_description
1 polymer ?
#
loop_
_entity_poly.entity_id
_entity_poly.type
_entity_poly.pdbx_seq_one_letter_code
_entity_poly.pdbx_strand_id
1 'polypeptide(L)'
;MTRGHFSEFEQCYGDEPNGNSPRVDLGENGRFRCFTREQITKRNENLDISWLRDDSLRSGDNLPEPEIIAAEIMEKLRIATKEMEGLMILLEGEEAAEAVSASVGMPTLE
;
A
#
# COMPACT_ATOMS: atom_id res chain seq x y z
N MET A 1 22.76 13.04 -0.69
CA MET A 1 23.47 12.53 0.52
C MET A 1 24.53 13.54 0.90
N THR A 2 24.55 13.97 2.17
CA THR A 2 25.56 14.91 2.69
C THR A 2 26.21 14.33 3.93
N ARG A 3 27.39 14.83 4.30
CA ARG A 3 28.06 14.41 5.54
C ARG A 3 27.19 14.64 6.78
N GLY A 4 26.35 15.68 6.77
CA GLY A 4 25.45 16.00 7.87
C GLY A 4 24.42 14.92 8.19
N HIS A 5 24.14 13.98 7.28
CA HIS A 5 23.20 12.89 7.55
C HIS A 5 23.73 11.86 8.57
N PHE A 6 25.05 11.81 8.78
CA PHE A 6 25.69 10.84 9.66
C PHE A 6 25.99 11.38 11.06
N SER A 7 25.81 12.69 11.30
CA SER A 7 26.26 13.32 12.55
C SER A 7 25.57 12.73 13.78
N GLU A 8 24.28 12.38 13.67
CA GLU A 8 23.53 11.75 14.76
C GLU A 8 24.06 10.33 15.04
N PHE A 9 24.35 9.57 13.99
CA PHE A 9 24.94 8.23 14.14
C PHE A 9 26.34 8.30 14.76
N GLU A 10 27.21 9.21 14.31
CA GLU A 10 28.55 9.40 14.86
C GLU A 10 28.50 9.72 16.36
N GLN A 11 27.57 10.60 16.78
CA GLN A 11 27.33 10.93 18.19
C GLN A 11 26.88 9.71 19.00
N CYS A 12 25.95 8.90 18.47
CA CYS A 12 25.50 7.69 19.14
C CYS A 12 26.58 6.59 19.17
N TYR A 13 27.45 6.52 18.16
CA TYR A 13 28.48 5.50 18.05
C TYR A 13 29.61 5.71 19.08
N GLY A 14 30.02 6.98 19.29
CA GLY A 14 31.09 7.41 20.19
C GLY A 14 32.48 7.44 19.54
N ASP A 15 33.49 7.86 20.29
CA ASP A 15 34.85 8.07 19.77
C ASP A 15 35.72 6.80 19.74
N GLU A 16 35.31 5.74 20.43
CA GLU A 16 36.07 4.47 20.48
C GLU A 16 35.89 3.65 19.19
N PRO A 17 36.97 3.40 18.42
CA PRO A 17 36.88 2.67 17.15
C PRO A 17 36.38 1.23 17.27
N ASN A 18 36.55 0.62 18.45
CA ASN A 18 36.09 -0.74 18.74
C ASN A 18 34.65 -0.78 19.30
N GLY A 19 33.99 0.37 19.40
CA GLY A 19 32.62 0.49 19.86
C GLY A 19 32.39 0.28 21.36
N ASN A 20 33.42 0.49 22.17
CA ASN A 20 33.37 0.38 23.63
C ASN A 20 32.93 1.66 24.34
N SER A 21 32.66 2.74 23.59
CA SER A 21 32.09 3.96 24.17
C SER A 21 30.76 3.65 24.87
N PRO A 22 30.43 4.33 25.97
CA PRO A 22 29.09 4.26 26.57
C PRO A 22 28.04 4.67 25.54
N ARG A 23 27.00 3.85 25.39
CA ARG A 23 25.92 4.05 24.42
C ARG A 23 24.58 4.03 25.11
N VAL A 24 23.65 4.82 24.59
CA VAL A 24 22.29 4.91 25.10
C VAL A 24 21.33 4.46 24.02
N ASP A 25 20.43 3.56 24.39
CA ASP A 25 19.30 3.17 23.55
C ASP A 25 18.29 4.33 23.53
N LEU A 26 17.92 4.80 22.33
CA LEU A 26 16.99 5.90 22.12
C LEU A 26 15.52 5.46 22.19
N GLY A 27 15.25 4.19 22.47
CA GLY A 27 13.92 3.61 22.61
C GLY A 27 13.25 3.29 21.26
N GLU A 28 11.96 2.98 21.33
CA GLU A 28 11.20 2.44 20.18
C GLU A 28 10.97 3.46 19.07
N ASN A 29 11.00 4.74 19.41
CA ASN A 29 10.85 5.85 18.45
C ASN A 29 12.21 6.38 17.97
N GLY A 30 13.31 5.92 18.58
CA GLY A 30 14.67 6.33 18.25
C GLY A 30 15.27 5.53 17.10
N ARG A 31 16.25 6.14 16.41
CA ARG A 31 16.98 5.50 15.30
C ARG A 31 18.20 4.69 15.74
N PHE A 32 18.51 4.67 17.04
CA PHE A 32 19.62 3.93 17.62
C PHE A 32 19.12 3.10 18.79
N ARG A 33 19.18 1.76 18.66
CA ARG A 33 18.59 0.82 19.62
C ARG A 33 19.52 -0.36 19.85
N CYS A 34 19.53 -0.89 21.07
CA CYS A 34 20.35 -2.02 21.48
C CYS A 34 19.52 -3.30 21.55
N PHE A 35 20.02 -4.38 20.95
CA PHE A 35 19.40 -5.71 21.01
C PHE A 35 20.33 -6.70 21.72
N THR A 36 19.79 -7.46 22.67
CA THR A 36 20.56 -8.48 23.38
C THR A 36 20.70 -9.75 22.54
N ARG A 37 21.69 -10.57 22.87
CA ARG A 37 21.94 -11.83 22.17
C ARG A 37 20.75 -12.77 22.27
N GLU A 38 20.06 -12.80 23.42
CA GLU A 38 18.87 -13.62 23.64
C GLU A 38 17.70 -13.18 22.76
N GLN A 39 17.55 -11.88 22.50
CA GLN A 39 16.52 -11.35 21.59
C GLN A 39 16.79 -11.77 20.15
N ILE A 40 18.06 -11.77 19.73
CA ILE A 40 18.49 -12.18 18.39
C ILE A 40 18.32 -13.70 18.21
N THR A 41 18.69 -14.51 19.22
CA THR A 41 18.49 -15.97 19.19
C THR A 41 17.01 -16.33 19.02
N LYS A 42 16.10 -15.61 19.68
CA LYS A 42 14.64 -15.80 19.51
C LYS A 42 14.14 -15.54 18.08
N ARG A 43 14.91 -14.79 17.27
CA ARG A 43 14.64 -14.53 15.85
C ARG A 43 15.40 -15.48 14.92
N ASN A 44 15.87 -16.62 15.42
CA ASN A 44 16.71 -17.56 14.66
C ASN A 44 17.97 -16.89 14.08
N GLU A 45 18.66 -16.06 14.86
CA GLU A 45 19.88 -15.37 14.42
C GLU A 45 19.69 -14.38 13.26
N ASN A 46 18.44 -13.98 12.99
CA ASN A 46 18.17 -12.99 11.95
C ASN A 46 18.51 -11.57 12.43
N LEU A 47 19.46 -10.93 11.72
CA LEU A 47 19.93 -9.57 11.97
C LEU A 47 19.20 -8.50 11.14
N ASP A 48 18.28 -8.90 10.26
CA ASP A 48 17.37 -7.99 9.58
C ASP A 48 16.31 -7.48 10.58
N ILE A 49 16.74 -6.51 11.39
CA ILE A 49 15.95 -5.96 12.50
C ILE A 49 15.51 -4.54 12.13
N SER A 50 14.21 -4.40 11.90
CA SER A 50 13.52 -3.12 11.82
C SER A 50 12.50 -3.01 12.95
N TRP A 51 12.41 -1.82 13.56
CA TRP A 51 11.45 -1.54 14.64
C TRP A 51 10.68 -0.24 14.42
N LEU A 52 11.23 0.70 13.64
CA LEU A 52 10.52 1.89 13.22
C LEU A 52 9.57 1.53 12.07
N ARG A 53 8.30 1.86 12.24
CA ARG A 53 7.35 1.89 11.13
C ARG A 53 7.56 3.18 10.36
N ASP A 54 7.47 3.11 9.05
CA ASP A 54 7.49 4.30 8.20
C ASP A 54 6.08 4.90 8.19
N ASP A 55 5.90 6.08 8.79
CA ASP A 55 4.61 6.79 8.82
C ASP A 55 4.14 7.23 7.42
N SER A 56 5.02 7.22 6.40
CA SER A 56 4.65 7.51 5.01
C SER A 56 3.98 6.32 4.32
N LEU A 57 4.22 5.10 4.81
CA LEU A 57 3.41 3.93 4.48
C LEU A 57 2.15 4.07 5.31
N ARG A 58 1.03 4.51 4.69
CA ARG A 58 -0.31 4.54 5.30
C ARG A 58 -0.48 3.32 6.21
N SER A 59 -0.31 3.53 7.51
CA SER A 59 -0.20 2.41 8.44
C SER A 59 -1.52 1.67 8.46
N GLY A 60 -1.45 0.34 8.56
CA GLY A 60 -2.59 -0.55 8.76
C GLY A 60 -3.49 -0.14 9.93
N ASP A 61 -2.95 0.68 10.83
CA ASP A 61 -3.55 1.14 12.07
C ASP A 61 -4.64 2.22 11.87
N ASN A 62 -4.80 2.77 10.65
CA ASN A 62 -5.90 3.67 10.28
C ASN A 62 -6.90 3.01 9.32
N LEU A 63 -6.85 1.68 9.18
CA LEU A 63 -7.91 0.98 8.47
C LEU A 63 -9.16 0.88 9.37
N PRO A 64 -10.36 1.10 8.81
CA PRO A 64 -11.60 0.83 9.52
C PRO A 64 -11.68 -0.66 9.90
N GLU A 65 -12.61 -1.00 10.81
CA GLU A 65 -12.86 -2.41 11.18
C GLU A 65 -13.04 -3.31 9.94
N PRO A 66 -12.61 -4.58 9.97
CA PRO A 66 -12.68 -5.50 8.84
C PRO A 66 -14.06 -5.58 8.17
N GLU A 67 -15.12 -5.51 8.98
CA GLU A 67 -16.50 -5.53 8.51
C GLU A 67 -16.85 -4.30 7.66
N ILE A 68 -16.33 -3.12 8.03
CA ILE A 68 -16.54 -1.88 7.28
C ILE A 68 -15.80 -1.97 5.94
N ILE A 69 -14.57 -2.47 5.94
CA ILE A 69 -13.79 -2.67 4.71
C ILE A 69 -14.51 -3.64 3.78
N ALA A 70 -15.00 -4.77 4.31
CA ALA A 70 -15.73 -5.76 3.53
C ALA A 70 -17.00 -5.15 2.91
N ALA A 71 -17.76 -4.35 3.69
CA ALA A 71 -18.94 -3.67 3.19
C ALA A 71 -18.60 -2.65 2.08
N GLU A 72 -17.54 -1.87 2.24
CA GLU A 72 -17.08 -0.93 1.20
C GLU A 72 -16.64 -1.62 -0.08
N ILE A 73 -15.94 -2.75 0.02
CA ILE A 73 -15.52 -3.55 -1.14
C ILE A 73 -16.75 -4.08 -1.87
N MET A 74 -17.71 -4.65 -1.13
CA MET A 74 -18.93 -5.20 -1.72
C MET A 74 -19.74 -4.13 -2.45
N GLU A 75 -19.87 -2.93 -1.88
CA GLU A 75 -20.59 -1.84 -2.53
C GLU A 75 -19.87 -1.36 -3.79
N LYS A 76 -18.53 -1.21 -3.74
CA LYS A 76 -17.73 -0.84 -4.92
C LYS A 76 -17.87 -1.87 -6.04
N LEU A 77 -17.81 -3.16 -5.70
CA LEU A 77 -18.00 -4.24 -6.68
C LEU A 77 -19.41 -4.22 -7.27
N ARG A 78 -20.44 -3.99 -6.45
CA ARG A 78 -21.83 -3.88 -6.92
C ARG A 78 -22.02 -2.71 -7.89
N ILE A 79 -21.42 -1.55 -7.60
CA ILE A 79 -21.43 -0.39 -8.50
C ILE A 79 -20.75 -0.75 -9.82
N ALA A 80 -19.54 -1.32 -9.75
CA ALA A 80 -18.80 -1.71 -10.95
C ALA A 80 -19.58 -2.71 -11.82
N THR A 81 -20.22 -3.72 -11.21
CA THR A 81 -21.06 -4.68 -11.94
C THR A 81 -22.25 -3.99 -12.58
N LYS A 82 -22.94 -3.09 -11.88
CA LYS A 82 -24.06 -2.33 -12.45
C LYS A 82 -23.63 -1.47 -13.63
N GLU A 83 -22.46 -0.83 -13.54
CA GLU A 83 -21.90 -0.05 -14.65
C GLU A 83 -21.59 -0.95 -15.86
N MET A 84 -21.00 -2.13 -15.64
CA MET A 84 -20.75 -3.11 -16.70
C MET A 84 -22.04 -3.63 -17.34
N GLU A 85 -23.07 -3.94 -16.55
CA GLU A 85 -24.40 -4.32 -17.05
C GLU A 85 -25.04 -3.20 -17.89
N GLY A 86 -24.92 -1.95 -17.42
CA GLY A 86 -25.39 -0.78 -18.17
C GLY A 86 -24.68 -0.61 -19.52
N LEU A 87 -23.36 -0.85 -19.56
CA LEU A 87 -22.59 -0.85 -20.80
C LEU A 87 -23.03 -1.99 -21.73
N MET A 88 -23.29 -3.19 -21.20
CA MET A 88 -23.78 -4.32 -22.02
C MET A 88 -25.14 -4.00 -22.65
N ILE A 89 -26.09 -3.46 -21.89
CA ILE A 89 -27.41 -3.06 -22.41
C ILE A 89 -27.28 -1.97 -23.48
N LEU A 90 -26.37 -1.00 -23.27
CA LEU A 90 -26.12 0.04 -24.27
C LEU A 90 -25.60 -0.55 -25.57
N LEU A 91 -24.62 -1.46 -25.50
CA LEU A 91 -24.04 -2.13 -26.67
C LEU A 91 -25.06 -3.04 -27.38
N GLU A 92 -25.86 -3.81 -26.64
CA GLU A 92 -26.95 -4.61 -27.22
C GLU A 92 -28.04 -3.73 -27.89
N GLY A 93 -28.32 -2.56 -27.31
CA GLY A 93 -29.20 -1.55 -27.89
C GLY A 93 -28.60 -0.87 -29.13
N GLU A 94 -27.29 -0.74 -29.20
CA GLU A 94 -26.55 -0.20 -30.35
C GLU A 94 -26.53 -1.20 -31.52
N GLU A 95 -26.35 -2.50 -31.26
CA GLU A 95 -26.50 -3.56 -32.29
C GLU A 95 -27.92 -3.59 -32.89
N ALA A 96 -28.95 -3.35 -32.07
CA ALA A 96 -30.33 -3.25 -32.55
C ALA A 96 -30.56 -1.97 -33.38
N ALA A 97 -29.96 -0.84 -33.00
CA ALA A 97 -30.08 0.42 -33.74
C ALA A 97 -29.33 0.37 -35.08
N GLU A 98 -28.17 -0.31 -35.14
CA GLU A 98 -27.41 -0.51 -36.38
C GLU A 98 -28.13 -1.47 -37.34
N ALA A 99 -28.76 -2.54 -36.83
CA ALA A 99 -29.59 -3.46 -37.61
C ALA A 99 -30.90 -2.82 -38.14
N VAL A 100 -31.50 -1.89 -37.39
CA VAL A 100 -32.67 -1.14 -37.85
C VAL A 100 -32.29 -0.05 -38.87
N SER A 101 -31.15 0.63 -38.68
CA SER A 101 -30.58 1.55 -39.68
C SER A 101 -30.29 0.86 -41.02
N ALA A 102 -29.73 -0.36 -40.98
CA ALA A 102 -29.44 -1.16 -42.17
C ALA A 102 -30.71 -1.67 -42.90
N SER A 103 -31.87 -1.72 -42.25
CA SER A 103 -33.13 -2.23 -42.84
C SER A 103 -34.10 -1.14 -43.31
N VAL A 104 -33.90 0.14 -42.92
CA VAL A 104 -34.78 1.27 -43.30
C VAL A 104 -34.25 2.05 -44.53
N GLY A 105 -33.11 1.64 -45.10
CA GLY A 105 -32.55 2.20 -46.34
C GLY A 105 -33.28 1.78 -47.63
N MET A 106 -34.32 2.54 -47.98
CA MET A 106 -34.98 2.72 -49.31
C MET A 106 -36.11 1.76 -49.73
N PRO A 107 -37.38 2.25 -49.72
CA PRO A 107 -38.38 1.87 -50.69
C PRO A 107 -38.52 2.90 -51.83
N THR A 108 -38.93 2.38 -53.00
CA THR A 108 -39.53 3.03 -54.19
C THR A 108 -38.59 3.39 -55.35
N LEU A 109 -38.74 2.68 -56.47
CA LEU A 109 -39.34 3.19 -57.72
C LEU A 109 -39.26 2.12 -58.82
N GLU A 110 -40.40 1.52 -59.17
CA GLU A 110 -40.88 1.37 -60.55
C GLU A 110 -42.42 1.35 -60.54
#